data_AF-A0A2M9QB47-F1
#
_entry.id   AF-A0A2M9QB47-F1
#
_cell.length_a   1.000
_cell.length_b   1.000
_cell.length_c   1.000
_cell.angle_alpha   90.00
_cell.angle_beta   90.00
_cell.angle_gamma   90.00
#
_symmetry.space_group_name_H-M   'P 1'
#
loop_
_entity.id
_entity.type
_entity.pdbx_description
1 polymer ?
#
loop_
_entity_poly.entity_id
_entity_poly.type
_entity_poly.pdbx_seq_one_letter_code
_entity_poly.pdbx_strand_id
1 'polypeptide(L)'
;GQSLILLFTWFIVIINVVLFCSIIFRSEMVNFAVCLFLIFGENFYSSRYVGYFWDVQNYPTSYIQVGQIISKRRNFYYFNDQLDFTLGLQLLLGLAGVVTFLMILIALNRRFKLIK
;
A
#
# COMPACT_ATOMS: atom_id res chain seq x y z
N GLY A 1 -17.06 -5.68 -10.46
CA GLY A 1 -17.17 -5.75 -8.99
C GLY A 1 -15.81 -5.69 -8.33
N GLN A 2 -15.03 -6.77 -8.43
CA GLN A 2 -13.72 -6.92 -7.78
C GLN A 2 -12.72 -5.78 -8.07
N SER A 3 -12.69 -5.25 -9.29
CA SER A 3 -11.82 -4.12 -9.65
C SER A 3 -12.13 -2.85 -8.88
N LEU A 4 -13.41 -2.53 -8.73
CA LEU A 4 -13.85 -1.38 -7.96
C LEU A 4 -13.50 -1.56 -6.48
N ILE A 5 -13.69 -2.76 -5.93
CA ILE A 5 -13.33 -3.05 -4.53
C ILE A 5 -11.84 -2.79 -4.29
N LEU A 6 -10.95 -3.35 -5.11
CA LEU A 6 -9.51 -3.13 -4.96
C LEU A 6 -9.12 -1.65 -5.16
N LEU A 7 -9.75 -0.94 -6.10
CA LEU A 7 -9.52 0.49 -6.29
C LEU A 7 -9.92 1.30 -5.06
N PHE A 8 -11.11 1.04 -4.49
CA PHE A 8 -11.57 1.72 -3.28
C PHE A 8 -10.69 1.38 -2.07
N THR A 9 -10.27 0.12 -1.92
CA THR A 9 -9.34 -0.26 -0.86
C THR A 9 -8.00 0.48 -1.00
N TRP A 10 -7.51 0.66 -2.24
CA TRP A 10 -6.32 1.46 -2.50
C TRP A 10 -6.49 2.92 -2.10
N PHE A 11 -7.64 3.55 -2.36
CA PHE A 11 -7.92 4.90 -1.89
C PHE A 11 -7.81 5.01 -0.36
N ILE A 12 -8.34 4.02 0.36
CA ILE A 12 -8.24 3.96 1.83
C ILE A 12 -6.77 3.88 2.27
N VAL A 13 -5.96 3.03 1.62
CA VAL A 13 -4.52 2.89 1.90
C VAL A 13 -3.78 4.22 1.67
N ILE A 14 -4.02 4.88 0.53
CA ILE A 14 -3.38 6.15 0.18
C ILE A 14 -3.72 7.21 1.24
N ILE A 15 -5.00 7.34 1.60
CA ILE A 15 -5.43 8.30 2.63
C ILE A 15 -4.73 7.99 3.97
N ASN A 16 -4.71 6.73 4.40
CA ASN A 16 -4.07 6.34 5.65
C ASN A 16 -2.57 6.65 5.67
N VAL A 17 -1.85 6.36 4.59
CA VAL A 17 -0.41 6.62 4.49
C VAL A 17 -0.13 8.13 4.47
N VAL A 18 -0.91 8.91 3.72
CA VAL A 18 -0.78 10.37 3.70
C VAL A 18 -1.04 10.98 5.08
N LEU A 19 -2.08 10.52 5.79
CA LEU A 19 -2.34 10.95 7.17
C LEU A 19 -1.20 10.58 8.11
N PHE A 20 -0.67 9.36 8.01
CA PHE A 20 0.48 8.92 8.81
C PHE A 20 1.72 9.79 8.57
N CYS A 21 2.05 10.07 7.30
CA CYS A 21 3.14 10.97 6.94
C CYS A 21 2.91 12.39 7.46
N SER A 22 1.68 12.89 7.39
CA SER A 22 1.32 14.20 7.95
C SER A 22 1.59 14.28 9.45
N ILE A 23 1.23 13.22 10.19
CA ILE A 23 1.47 13.14 11.65
C ILE A 23 2.97 13.13 11.95
N ILE A 24 3.77 12.39 11.19
CA ILE A 24 5.21 12.23 11.43
C ILE A 24 5.98 13.48 11.03
N PHE A 25 5.88 13.88 9.76
CA PHE A 25 6.76 14.87 9.15
C PHE A 25 6.24 16.30 9.27
N ARG A 26 4.93 16.50 9.52
CA ARG A 26 4.27 17.82 9.59
C ARG A 26 4.62 18.72 8.40
N SER A 27 4.82 18.11 7.22
CA SER A 27 5.19 18.79 5.99
C SER A 27 4.30 18.31 4.85
N GLU A 28 3.61 19.25 4.21
CA GLU A 28 2.69 18.98 3.11
C GLU A 28 3.43 18.49 1.84
N MET A 29 4.67 18.94 1.64
CA MET A 29 5.50 18.50 0.51
C MET A 29 5.83 17.01 0.59
N VAL A 30 6.01 16.48 1.80
CA VAL A 30 6.25 15.04 2.02
C VAL A 30 5.01 14.24 1.66
N ASN A 31 3.82 14.73 1.99
CA ASN A 31 2.56 14.07 1.64
C ASN A 31 2.41 13.94 0.12
N PHE A 32 2.72 15.00 -0.62
CA PHE A 32 2.67 14.99 -2.08
C PHE A 32 3.68 13.99 -2.68
N ALA A 33 4.92 14.01 -2.20
CA ALA A 33 5.97 13.09 -2.65
C ALA A 33 5.59 11.61 -2.37
N VAL A 34 5.03 11.33 -1.19
CA VAL A 34 4.58 9.98 -0.82
C VAL A 34 3.40 9.53 -1.67
N CYS A 35 2.44 10.41 -1.97
CA CYS A 35 1.34 10.10 -2.88
C CYS A 35 1.85 9.73 -4.28
N LEU A 36 2.77 10.54 -4.83
CA LEU A 36 3.41 10.24 -6.13
C LEU A 36 4.17 8.91 -6.09
N PHE A 37 4.91 8.65 -5.01
CA PHE A 37 5.63 7.39 -4.85
C PHE A 37 4.69 6.18 -4.74
N LEU A 38 3.53 6.31 -4.09
CA LEU A 38 2.56 5.20 -4.03
C LEU A 38 1.91 4.91 -5.38
N ILE A 39 1.66 5.94 -6.19
CA ILE A 39 1.05 5.78 -7.52
C ILE A 39 2.07 5.22 -8.52
N PHE A 40 3.30 5.74 -8.53
CA PHE A 40 4.31 5.43 -9.56
C PHE A 40 5.44 4.51 -9.11
N GLY A 41 5.56 4.27 -7.80
CA GLY A 41 6.68 3.53 -7.21
C GLY A 41 6.74 2.07 -7.67
N GLU A 42 5.67 1.57 -8.26
CA GLU A 42 5.64 0.25 -8.85
C GLU A 42 6.63 0.04 -10.01
N ASN A 43 6.95 1.07 -10.77
CA ASN A 43 7.96 0.96 -11.84
C ASN A 43 9.34 0.54 -11.29
N PHE A 44 9.61 0.83 -10.00
CA PHE A 44 10.81 0.35 -9.33
C PHE A 44 10.81 -1.15 -9.07
N TYR A 45 9.63 -1.78 -8.87
CA TYR A 45 9.54 -3.23 -8.73
C TYR A 45 9.73 -3.92 -10.08
N SER A 46 9.08 -3.46 -11.14
CA SER A 46 9.17 -4.10 -12.46
C SER A 46 10.56 -4.04 -13.10
N SER A 47 11.34 -2.98 -12.83
CA SER A 47 12.71 -2.83 -13.37
C SER A 47 13.75 -3.72 -12.69
N ARG A 48 13.47 -4.21 -11.48
CA ARG A 48 14.31 -5.18 -10.78
C ARG A 48 13.62 -6.53 -10.87
N TYR A 49 14.07 -7.40 -11.80
CA TYR A 49 13.64 -8.81 -11.93
C TYR A 49 13.14 -9.36 -10.58
N VAL A 50 11.81 -9.46 -10.47
CA VAL A 50 11.12 -9.46 -9.17
C VAL A 50 11.41 -10.76 -8.42
N GLY A 51 11.78 -10.66 -7.14
CA GLY A 51 12.03 -11.82 -6.26
C GLY A 51 13.34 -11.79 -5.45
N TYR A 52 14.24 -10.82 -5.65
CA TYR A 52 15.56 -10.84 -5.00
C TYR A 52 15.52 -10.80 -3.46
N PHE A 53 14.52 -10.12 -2.87
CA PHE A 53 14.41 -10.01 -1.41
C PHE A 53 13.29 -10.89 -0.82
N TRP A 54 12.10 -10.92 -1.45
CA TRP A 54 10.92 -11.66 -0.99
C TRP A 54 10.13 -12.17 -2.20
N ASP A 55 9.32 -13.20 -2.01
CA ASP A 55 8.40 -13.68 -3.04
C ASP A 55 7.43 -12.59 -3.49
N VAL A 56 7.19 -12.51 -4.81
CA VAL A 56 6.36 -11.47 -5.45
C VAL A 56 4.98 -11.33 -4.82
N GLN A 57 4.41 -12.47 -4.39
CA GLN A 57 3.09 -12.56 -3.78
C GLN A 57 2.96 -11.83 -2.44
N ASN A 58 4.07 -11.58 -1.73
CA ASN A 58 4.05 -10.91 -0.43
C ASN A 58 4.07 -9.39 -0.55
N TYR A 59 4.36 -8.85 -1.73
CA TYR A 59 4.30 -7.41 -1.96
C TYR A 59 2.85 -6.97 -2.13
N PRO A 60 2.45 -5.83 -1.55
CA PRO A 60 1.14 -5.26 -1.84
C PRO A 60 1.03 -5.00 -3.34
N THR A 61 -0.20 -5.11 -3.84
CA THR A 61 -0.55 -4.84 -5.24
C THR A 61 -0.24 -3.39 -5.62
N SER A 62 -0.53 -2.95 -6.84
CA SER A 62 -0.43 -1.53 -7.18
C SER A 62 -1.76 -0.99 -7.63
N TYR A 63 -2.00 0.28 -7.30
CA TYR A 63 -3.17 1.02 -7.72
C TYR A 63 -3.40 1.00 -9.23
N ILE A 64 -2.34 1.15 -10.03
CA ILE A 64 -2.43 1.23 -11.50
C ILE A 64 -2.73 -0.16 -12.10
N GLN A 65 -2.34 -1.24 -11.42
CA GLN A 65 -2.37 -2.60 -11.97
C GLN A 65 -3.48 -3.49 -11.41
N VAL A 66 -4.44 -2.91 -10.69
CA VAL A 66 -5.64 -3.63 -10.18
C VAL A 66 -6.30 -4.48 -11.27
N GLY A 67 -6.42 -3.94 -12.49
CA GLY A 67 -6.98 -4.68 -13.64
C GLY A 67 -6.11 -5.85 -14.11
N GLN A 68 -4.78 -5.75 -14.00
CA GLN A 68 -3.83 -6.82 -14.38
C GLN A 68 -3.80 -7.96 -13.36
N ILE A 69 -4.06 -7.66 -12.09
CA ILE A 69 -4.15 -8.65 -11.00
C ILE A 69 -5.43 -9.46 -11.14
N ILE A 70 -6.57 -8.81 -11.37
CA ILE A 70 -7.85 -9.50 -11.55
C ILE A 70 -7.85 -10.36 -12.81
N SER A 71 -7.25 -9.87 -13.89
CA SER A 71 -7.11 -10.65 -15.13
C SER A 71 -6.03 -11.73 -15.07
N LYS A 72 -5.36 -11.92 -13.93
CA LYS A 72 -4.23 -12.85 -13.74
C LYS A 72 -3.08 -12.67 -14.75
N ARG A 73 -3.02 -11.52 -15.44
CA ARG A 73 -1.99 -11.23 -16.43
C ARG A 73 -0.60 -11.24 -15.79
N ARG A 74 -0.52 -10.82 -14.53
CA ARG A 74 0.72 -10.87 -13.73
C ARG A 74 1.18 -12.28 -13.39
N ASN A 75 0.25 -13.21 -13.18
CA ASN A 75 0.56 -14.60 -12.83
C ASN A 75 1.35 -15.25 -13.97
N PHE A 76 1.00 -14.91 -15.21
CA PHE A 76 1.74 -15.32 -16.40
C PHE A 76 3.17 -14.76 -16.43
N TYR A 77 3.37 -13.47 -16.15
CA TYR A 77 4.70 -12.85 -16.18
C TYR A 77 5.61 -13.26 -15.02
N TYR A 78 5.02 -13.57 -13.85
CA TYR A 78 5.76 -13.97 -12.65
C TYR A 78 5.77 -15.47 -12.40
N PHE A 79 5.21 -16.29 -13.30
CA PHE A 79 5.04 -17.73 -13.14
C PHE A 79 4.47 -18.10 -11.75
N ASN A 80 3.50 -17.31 -11.28
CA ASN A 80 2.99 -17.41 -9.93
C ASN A 80 1.46 -17.32 -9.90
N ASP A 81 0.81 -18.43 -9.59
CA ASP A 81 -0.65 -18.53 -9.57
C ASP A 81 -1.32 -17.94 -8.32
N GLN A 82 -0.53 -17.55 -7.31
CA GLN A 82 -1.04 -17.05 -6.02
C GLN A 82 -1.43 -15.57 -6.06
N LEU A 83 -1.08 -14.84 -7.12
CA LEU A 83 -1.46 -13.44 -7.31
C LEU A 83 -2.94 -13.35 -7.72
N ASP A 84 -3.84 -13.49 -6.76
CA ASP A 84 -5.28 -13.43 -6.97
C ASP A 84 -5.93 -12.21 -6.27
N PHE A 85 -7.22 -12.02 -6.53
CA PHE A 85 -7.99 -10.93 -5.91
C PHE A 85 -7.99 -11.03 -4.38
N THR A 86 -8.12 -12.24 -3.84
CA THR A 86 -8.23 -12.48 -2.40
C THR A 86 -6.97 -12.06 -1.67
N LEU A 87 -5.81 -12.53 -2.15
CA LEU A 87 -4.52 -12.17 -1.59
C LEU A 87 -4.26 -10.66 -1.71
N GLY A 88 -4.55 -10.08 -2.88
CA GLY A 88 -4.40 -8.64 -3.09
C GLY A 88 -5.23 -7.81 -2.11
N LEU A 89 -6.47 -8.23 -1.82
CA LEU A 89 -7.34 -7.56 -0.85
C LEU A 89 -6.83 -7.72 0.58
N GLN A 90 -6.43 -8.94 0.97
CA GLN A 90 -5.90 -9.23 2.31
C GLN A 90 -4.64 -8.42 2.61
N LEU A 91 -3.71 -8.33 1.67
CA LEU A 91 -2.49 -7.54 1.82
C LEU A 91 -2.77 -6.04 1.98
N LEU A 92 -3.70 -5.49 1.19
CA LEU A 92 -4.07 -4.08 1.30
C LEU A 92 -4.76 -3.77 2.63
N LEU A 93 -5.68 -4.63 3.09
CA LEU A 93 -6.33 -4.47 4.39
C LEU A 93 -5.34 -4.62 5.54
N GLY A 94 -4.42 -5.59 5.44
CA GLY A 94 -3.34 -5.76 6.40
C GLY A 94 -2.45 -4.52 6.49
N LEU A 95 -2.02 -3.98 5.35
CA LEU A 95 -1.25 -2.74 5.28
C LEU A 95 -2.00 -1.55 5.89
N ALA A 96 -3.28 -1.37 5.52
CA ALA A 96 -4.11 -0.32 6.08
C ALA A 96 -4.22 -0.45 7.61
N GLY A 97 -4.49 -1.65 8.12
CA GLY A 97 -4.58 -1.94 9.54
C GLY A 97 -3.30 -1.64 10.30
N VAL A 98 -2.14 -2.04 9.77
CA VAL A 98 -0.82 -1.75 10.37
C VAL A 98 -0.56 -0.25 10.43
N VAL A 99 -0.80 0.48 9.34
CA VAL A 99 -0.60 1.95 9.30
C VAL A 99 -1.54 2.64 10.29
N THR A 100 -2.81 2.25 10.37
CA THR A 100 -3.75 2.79 11.35
C THR A 100 -3.35 2.48 12.78
N PHE A 101 -2.89 1.26 13.06
CA PHE A 101 -2.39 0.88 14.38
C PHE A 101 -1.20 1.74 14.80
N LEU A 102 -0.22 1.93 13.91
CA LEU A 102 0.92 2.80 14.16
C LEU A 102 0.50 4.26 14.38
N MET A 103 -0.47 4.77 13.59
CA MET A 103 -1.04 6.11 13.80
C MET A 103 -1.62 6.26 15.21
N ILE A 104 -2.40 5.28 15.67
CA ILE A 104 -3.01 5.29 17.01
C ILE A 104 -1.93 5.30 18.09
N LEU A 105 -0.90 4.44 17.99
CA LEU A 105 0.19 4.40 18.96
C LEU A 105 0.91 5.76 19.08
N ILE A 106 1.20 6.39 17.95
CA ILE A 106 1.84 7.72 17.93
C ILE A 106 0.91 8.78 18.53
N ALA A 107 -0.38 8.74 18.21
CA ALA A 107 -1.36 9.69 18.72
C ALA A 107 -1.51 9.59 20.25
N LEU A 108 -1.58 8.37 20.78
CA LEU A 108 -1.61 8.12 22.23
C LEU A 108 -0.35 8.67 22.90
N ASN A 109 0.84 8.34 22.40
CA ASN A 109 2.10 8.82 22.97
C ASN A 109 2.23 10.36 22.96
N ARG A 110 1.72 11.02 21.91
CA ARG A 110 1.74 12.50 21.84
C ARG A 110 0.75 13.14 22.81
N ARG A 111 -0.43 12.54 23.02
CA ARG A 111 -1.42 13.05 23.98
C ARG A 111 -0.86 13.06 25.41
N PHE A 112 -0.07 12.06 25.80
CA PHE A 112 0.58 12.03 27.12
C PHE A 112 1.68 13.09 27.30
N LYS A 113 2.28 13.61 26.21
CA LYS A 113 3.29 14.69 26.30
C LYS A 113 2.69 16.10 26.44
N LEU A 114 1.44 16.31 26.04
CA LEU A 114 0.75 17.61 26.11
C LEU A 114 0.10 17.88 27.47
N ILE A 115 0.00 16.87 28.34
CA ILE A 115 -0.46 17.01 29.72
C ILE A 115 0.79 17.21 30.59
N LYS A 116 1.34 18.43 30.60
CA LYS A 116 2.31 18.91 31.59
C LYS A 116 2.09 20.39 31.85
#